data_AF-A0A2H6NHI5-F1
#
_entry.id   AF-A0A2H6NHI5-F1
#
_cell.length_a   1.000
_cell.length_b   1.000
_cell.length_c   1.000
_cell.angle_alpha   90.00
_cell.angle_beta   90.00
_cell.angle_gamma   90.00
#
_symmetry.space_group_name_H-M   'P 1'
#
loop_
_entity.id
_entity.type
_entity.pdbx_description
1 polymer ?
#
loop_
_entity_poly.entity_id
_entity_poly.type
_entity_poly.pdbx_seq_one_letter_code
_entity_poly.pdbx_strand_id
1 'polypeptide(L)'
;MISEIIVKKFSMAKRYVKSQRHTIQVDYVDYMDELASLIGVKPSIWSRFITDPKLGQVLFFGACTPYQYRLQGPGKWEGARKAILTQHERILKPLQTRLVTQS
;
A
#
# COMPACT_ATOMS: atom_id res chain seq x y z
N MET A 1 8.88 -20.82 9.72
CA MET A 1 9.55 -21.10 8.43
C MET A 1 8.89 -22.23 7.63
N ILE A 2 9.20 -23.52 7.85
CA ILE A 2 8.62 -24.62 7.02
C ILE A 2 7.11 -24.75 7.23
N SER A 3 6.65 -24.65 8.48
CA SER A 3 5.22 -24.67 8.84
C SER A 3 4.44 -23.56 8.14
N GLU A 4 4.94 -22.33 8.14
CA GLU A 4 4.31 -21.18 7.47
C GLU A 4 4.23 -21.37 5.95
N ILE A 5 5.27 -21.95 5.34
CA ILE A 5 5.28 -22.26 3.91
C ILE A 5 4.17 -23.28 3.58
N ILE A 6 4.00 -24.32 4.40
CA ILE A 6 2.95 -25.33 4.21
C ILE A 6 1.56 -24.67 4.30
N VAL A 7 1.35 -23.82 5.30
CA VAL A 7 0.08 -23.10 5.49
C VAL A 7 -0.22 -22.18 4.31
N LYS A 8 0.76 -21.39 3.83
CA LYS A 8 0.59 -20.50 2.67
C LYS A 8 0.32 -21.28 1.37
N LYS A 9 1.00 -22.41 1.16
CA LYS A 9 0.74 -23.29 0.02
C LYS A 9 -0.68 -23.85 0.06
N PHE A 10 -1.16 -24.24 1.23
CA PHE A 10 -2.52 -24.74 1.42
C PHE A 10 -3.58 -23.67 1.17
N SER A 11 -3.41 -22.46 1.71
CA SER A 11 -4.35 -21.35 1.49
C SER A 11 -4.40 -20.92 0.02
N MET A 12 -3.26 -20.85 -0.65
CA MET A 12 -3.16 -20.55 -2.08
C MET A 12 -3.86 -21.62 -2.94
N ALA A 13 -3.64 -22.91 -2.65
CA ALA A 13 -4.28 -24.01 -3.37
C ALA A 13 -5.80 -24.06 -3.18
N LYS A 14 -6.30 -23.58 -2.03
CA LYS A 14 -7.74 -23.46 -1.77
C LYS A 14 -8.39 -22.32 -2.56
N ARG A 15 -7.66 -21.23 -2.81
CA ARG A 15 -8.18 -20.01 -3.45
C ARG A 15 -8.08 -20.04 -4.97
N TYR A 16 -6.99 -20.60 -5.52
CA TYR A 16 -6.69 -20.54 -6.95
C TYR A 16 -6.80 -21.89 -7.64
N VAL A 17 -7.09 -21.86 -8.95
CA VAL A 17 -7.13 -23.07 -9.77
C VAL A 17 -5.76 -23.72 -9.87
N LYS A 18 -5.71 -25.05 -9.79
CA LYS A 18 -4.49 -25.83 -9.92
C LYS A 18 -3.92 -25.72 -11.35
N SER A 19 -2.99 -24.80 -11.53
CA SER A 19 -2.26 -24.56 -12.78
C SER A 19 -0.84 -24.09 -12.45
N GLN A 20 0.10 -24.34 -13.36
CA GLN A 20 1.49 -23.89 -13.22
C GLN A 20 1.62 -22.36 -13.09
N ARG A 21 0.60 -21.60 -13.51
CA ARG A 21 0.56 -20.12 -13.38
C ARG A 21 0.19 -19.62 -11.98
N HIS A 22 -0.38 -20.45 -11.12
CA HIS A 22 -0.91 -20.06 -9.80
C HIS A 22 -0.08 -20.61 -8.63
N THR A 23 1.25 -20.61 -8.78
CA THR A 23 2.19 -21.23 -7.80
C THR A 23 2.82 -20.25 -6.82
N ILE A 24 2.74 -18.94 -7.08
CA ILE A 24 3.36 -17.87 -6.27
C ILE A 24 2.39 -16.72 -5.97
N GLN A 25 1.09 -16.93 -6.19
CA GLN A 25 0.12 -15.86 -6.12
C GLN A 25 -0.12 -15.40 -4.68
N VAL A 26 -0.10 -14.08 -4.52
CA VAL A 26 -0.28 -13.38 -3.25
C VAL A 26 -1.06 -12.11 -3.49
N ASP A 27 -1.83 -11.70 -2.48
CA ASP A 27 -2.49 -10.40 -2.49
C ASP A 27 -1.47 -9.32 -2.17
N TYR A 28 -1.45 -8.26 -2.97
CA TYR A 28 -0.44 -7.21 -2.90
C TYR A 28 -0.38 -6.54 -1.52
N VAL A 29 -1.53 -6.09 -0.99
CA VAL A 29 -1.58 -5.35 0.29
C VAL A 29 -1.11 -6.23 1.44
N ASP A 30 -1.62 -7.46 1.54
CA ASP A 30 -1.27 -8.39 2.61
C ASP A 30 0.22 -8.75 2.59
N TYR A 31 0.76 -9.01 1.39
CA TYR A 31 2.17 -9.35 1.23
C TYR A 31 3.08 -8.17 1.57
N MET A 32 2.75 -6.97 1.08
CA MET A 32 3.51 -5.76 1.37
C MET A 32 3.47 -5.41 2.86
N ASP A 33 2.32 -5.59 3.51
CA ASP A 33 2.15 -5.36 4.95
C ASP A 33 2.91 -6.39 5.80
N GLU A 34 2.97 -7.66 5.38
CA GLU A 34 3.78 -8.68 6.03
C GLU A 34 5.26 -8.29 5.99
N LEU A 35 5.78 -7.96 4.80
CA LEU A 35 7.15 -7.48 4.62
C LEU A 35 7.43 -6.20 5.41
N ALA A 36 6.50 -5.25 5.36
CA ALA A 36 6.63 -3.98 6.06
C ALA A 36 6.63 -4.17 7.59
N SER A 37 5.91 -5.17 8.09
CA SER A 37 5.90 -5.52 9.52
C SER A 37 7.23 -6.16 9.94
N LEU A 38 7.81 -7.03 9.11
CA LEU A 38 9.11 -7.65 9.36
C LEU A 38 10.25 -6.62 9.48
N ILE A 39 10.18 -5.54 8.68
CA ILE A 39 11.21 -4.49 8.65
C ILE A 39 10.84 -3.31 9.59
N GLY A 40 9.63 -3.29 10.15
CA GLY A 40 9.16 -2.22 11.03
C GLY A 40 8.83 -0.91 10.30
N VAL A 41 8.52 -0.95 9.01
CA VAL A 41 8.14 0.22 8.18
C VAL A 41 6.62 0.34 7.99
N LYS A 42 5.83 -0.64 8.44
CA LYS A 42 4.37 -0.62 8.33
C LYS A 42 3.79 0.60 9.06
N PRO A 43 3.04 1.48 8.38
CA PRO A 43 2.47 2.67 9.02
C PRO A 43 1.37 2.29 10.03
N SER A 44 1.44 2.84 11.23
CA SER A 44 0.42 2.67 12.27
C SER A 44 -0.77 3.61 12.01
N ILE A 45 -1.74 3.16 11.22
CA ILE A 45 -2.89 3.97 10.75
C ILE A 45 -3.61 4.69 11.91
N TRP A 46 -3.91 3.99 13.00
CA TRP A 46 -4.58 4.56 14.18
C TRP A 46 -3.77 5.68 14.85
N SER A 47 -2.46 5.49 15.02
CA SER A 47 -1.58 6.53 15.55
C SER A 47 -1.53 7.74 14.60
N ARG A 48 -1.56 7.50 13.29
CA ARG A 48 -1.60 8.57 12.29
C ARG A 48 -2.88 9.37 12.32
N PHE A 49 -4.03 8.77 12.61
CA PHE A 49 -5.27 9.53 12.81
C PHE A 49 -5.17 10.56 13.94
N ILE A 50 -4.40 10.27 14.99
CA ILE A 50 -4.19 11.19 16.12
C ILE A 50 -3.16 12.27 15.76
N THR A 51 -2.02 11.89 15.16
CA THR A 51 -0.93 12.84 14.88
C THR A 51 -1.14 13.70 13.63
N ASP A 52 -1.76 13.11 12.59
CA ASP A 52 -1.98 13.74 11.29
C ASP A 52 -3.28 13.18 10.67
N PRO A 53 -4.47 13.69 11.11
CA PRO A 53 -5.76 13.13 10.70
C PRO A 53 -5.97 13.16 9.19
N LYS A 54 -5.41 14.16 8.50
CA LYS A 54 -5.51 14.26 7.03
C LYS A 54 -4.75 13.12 6.35
N LEU A 55 -3.53 12.82 6.82
CA LEU A 55 -2.78 11.68 6.31
C LEU A 55 -3.46 10.35 6.68
N GLY A 56 -3.97 10.22 7.91
CA GLY A 56 -4.70 9.03 8.36
C GLY A 56 -5.91 8.70 7.49
N GLN A 57 -6.72 9.71 7.14
CA GLN A 57 -7.87 9.54 6.24
C GLN A 57 -7.44 9.07 4.84
N VAL A 58 -6.40 9.67 4.26
CA VAL A 58 -5.91 9.27 2.93
C VAL A 58 -5.27 7.88 2.95
N LEU A 59 -4.62 7.49 4.04
CA LEU A 59 -4.05 6.15 4.19
C LEU A 59 -5.13 5.07 4.30
N PHE A 60 -6.22 5.35 5.02
CA PHE A 60 -7.28 4.38 5.28
C PHE A 60 -8.30 4.29 4.13
N PHE A 61 -8.74 5.43 3.60
CA PHE A 61 -9.78 5.49 2.54
C PHE A 61 -9.21 5.66 1.14
N GLY A 62 -7.94 6.06 1.01
CA GLY A 62 -7.31 6.28 -0.28
C GLY A 62 -6.64 5.02 -0.85
N ALA A 63 -6.02 5.19 -2.02
CA ALA A 63 -5.26 4.12 -2.64
C ALA A 63 -4.01 3.75 -1.82
N CYS A 64 -3.76 2.44 -1.66
CA CYS A 64 -2.55 1.91 -1.05
C CYS A 64 -1.35 2.11 -2.00
N THR A 65 -0.64 3.24 -1.84
CA THR A 65 0.53 3.56 -2.67
C THR A 65 1.85 3.14 -2.01
N PRO A 66 2.89 2.79 -2.78
CA PRO A 66 4.18 2.38 -2.22
C PRO A 66 4.84 3.42 -1.31
N TYR A 67 4.49 4.71 -1.47
CA TYR A 67 4.98 5.80 -0.62
C TYR A 67 4.63 5.63 0.86
N GLN A 68 3.55 4.91 1.18
CA GLN A 68 3.08 4.66 2.54
C GLN A 68 4.12 3.92 3.39
N TYR A 69 4.83 2.96 2.78
CA TYR A 69 5.88 2.17 3.43
C TYR A 69 7.20 2.93 3.64
N ARG A 70 7.27 4.20 3.24
CA ARG A 70 8.43 5.08 3.47
C ARG A 70 8.12 6.23 4.44
N LEU A 71 6.97 6.20 5.10
CA LEU A 71 6.57 7.19 6.10
C LEU A 71 7.31 7.06 7.43
N GLN A 72 7.73 5.85 7.78
CA GLN A 72 8.41 5.54 9.04
C GLN A 72 9.35 4.34 8.91
N GLY A 73 10.12 4.08 9.96
CA GLY A 73 11.10 3.01 10.00
C GLY A 73 12.40 3.33 9.23
N PRO A 74 13.27 2.33 9.04
CA PRO A 74 14.52 2.52 8.30
C PRO A 74 14.26 2.90 6.84
N GLY A 75 15.05 3.83 6.32
CA GLY A 75 14.88 4.32 4.95
C GLY A 75 13.66 5.22 4.75
N LYS A 76 13.18 5.88 5.82
CA LYS A 76 12.15 6.92 5.77
C LYS A 76 12.49 7.97 4.72
N TRP A 77 11.50 8.35 3.92
CA TRP A 77 11.62 9.41 2.92
C TRP A 77 10.82 10.64 3.31
N GLU A 78 11.46 11.79 3.43
CA GLU A 78 10.81 13.04 3.85
C GLU A 78 9.68 13.47 2.90
N GLY A 79 9.84 13.20 1.59
CA GLY A 79 8.84 13.51 0.57
C GLY A 79 7.60 12.61 0.59
N ALA A 80 7.60 11.51 1.34
CA ALA A 80 6.54 10.49 1.30
C ALA A 80 5.16 11.07 1.63
N ARG A 81 5.08 11.91 2.66
CA ARG A 81 3.83 12.56 3.07
C ARG A 81 3.27 13.43 1.94
N LYS A 82 4.10 14.32 1.38
CA LYS A 82 3.70 15.21 0.28
C LYS A 82 3.28 14.37 -0.94
N ALA A 83 4.04 13.33 -1.26
CA ALA A 83 3.74 12.45 -2.38
C ALA A 83 2.38 11.77 -2.24
N ILE A 84 2.01 11.29 -1.06
CA ILE A 84 0.70 10.67 -0.83
C ILE A 84 -0.42 11.69 -1.00
N LEU A 85 -0.28 12.88 -0.43
CA LEU A 85 -1.33 13.90 -0.49
C LEU A 85 -1.54 14.46 -1.91
N THR A 86 -0.47 14.65 -2.69
CA THR A 86 -0.55 15.19 -4.06
C THR A 86 -0.72 14.09 -5.12
N GLN A 87 -1.01 12.84 -4.72
CA GLN A 87 -1.06 11.72 -5.67
C GLN A 87 -2.17 11.89 -6.72
N HIS A 88 -3.32 12.40 -6.31
CA HIS A 88 -4.47 12.57 -7.19
C HIS A 88 -4.22 13.65 -8.25
N GLU A 89 -3.58 14.75 -7.84
CA GLU A 89 -3.15 15.81 -8.76
C GLU A 89 -2.22 15.25 -9.85
N ARG A 90 -1.27 14.38 -9.49
CA ARG A 90 -0.37 13.74 -10.47
C ARG A 90 -1.08 12.79 -11.43
N ILE A 91 -2.12 12.10 -10.96
CA ILE A 91 -2.94 11.21 -11.81
C ILE A 91 -3.75 12.05 -12.80
N LEU A 92 -4.31 13.17 -12.37
CA LEU A 92 -5.15 14.03 -13.20
C LEU A 92 -4.33 14.92 -14.14
N LYS A 93 -3.12 15.34 -13.77
CA LYS A 93 -2.27 16.24 -14.55
C LYS A 93 -2.10 15.84 -16.02
N PRO A 94 -1.78 14.58 -16.38
CA PRO A 94 -1.67 14.17 -17.79
C PRO A 94 -3.03 14.05 -18.50
N LEU A 95 -4.13 13.95 -17.74
CA LEU A 95 -5.49 13.83 -18.29
C LEU A 95 -6.14 15.20 -18.56
N GLN A 96 -5.76 16.23 -17.78
CA GLN A 96 -6.28 17.59 -17.87
C GLN A 96 -5.51 18.43 -18.90
N THR A 97 -5.50 17.99 -20.16
CA THR A 97 -4.84 18.70 -21.27
C THR A 97 -5.65 19.90 -21.77
N ARG A 98 -6.94 19.96 -21.44
CA ARG A 98 -7.85 21.08 -21.76
C ARG A 98 -8.33 21.74 -20.48
N LEU A 99 -8.20 23.07 -20.41
CA LEU A 99 -8.77 23.87 -19.33
C LEU A 99 -10.29 24.00 -19.55
N VAL A 100 -11.06 23.59 -18.54
CA VAL A 100 -12.50 23.80 -18.47
C VAL A 100 -12.74 24.77 -17.32
N THR A 101 -13.43 25.87 -17.58
CA THR A 101 -13.82 26.83 -16.55
C THR A 101 -14.72 26.12 -15.55
N GLN A 102 -14.28 26.00 -14.30
CA GLN A 102 -15.12 25.46 -13.23
C GLN A 102 -16.15 26.53 -12.88
N SER A 103 -17.43 26.23 -13.13
CA SER A 103 -18.59 27.05 -12.74
C SER A 103 -18.82 27.01 -11.24
#